data_AF-A0A9C9YUB8-F1
#
_entry.id   AF-A0A9C9YUB8-F1
#
_cell.length_a   1.000
_cell.length_b   1.000
_cell.length_c   1.000
_cell.angle_alpha   90.00
_cell.angle_beta   90.00
_cell.angle_gamma   90.00
#
_symmetry.space_group_name_H-M   'P 1'
#
loop_
_entity.id
_entity.type
_entity.pdbx_description
1 polymer ?
#
loop_
_entity_poly.entity_id
_entity_poly.type
_entity_poly.pdbx_seq_one_letter_code
_entity_poly.pdbx_strand_id
1 'polypeptide(L)'
;MEKIQALIQPLIDQFEGHPYLQAGVVVVGTFILARTFAWLLVLLFKAFTSRTRTALDDVVFEWLRTPLVYTLLMFGLSLATRLLPVSAHLAGILISILQTLGVVVWMVFFVHVTKLFLTRQADNTQALPFIQPATLPLFRNVAFILIVVAGLYVIFSIWGIDMTAWMASAGILGIAVGFAAKDTLANLFSGVFILADMPYKIGDYVVLDSGERG
;
A
#
# COMPACT_ATOMS: atom_id res chain seq x y z
N MET A 1 17.68 9.79 14.17
CA MET A 1 18.36 10.47 13.05
C MET A 1 19.76 10.95 13.41
N GLU A 2 20.02 11.40 14.65
CA GLU A 2 21.33 11.94 15.08
C GLU A 2 22.53 10.99 14.93
N LYS A 3 22.35 9.68 15.16
CA LYS A 3 23.44 8.70 15.02
C LYS A 3 23.94 8.50 13.59
N ILE A 4 23.08 8.72 12.59
CA ILE A 4 23.45 8.60 11.18
C ILE A 4 24.21 9.86 10.73
N GLN A 5 23.79 11.04 11.21
CA GLN A 5 24.54 12.28 11.00
C GLN A 5 25.95 12.17 11.59
N ALA A 6 26.09 11.73 12.84
CA ALA A 6 27.40 11.58 13.49
C ALA A 6 28.40 10.67 12.75
N LEU A 7 27.92 9.71 11.96
CA LEU A 7 28.78 8.78 11.21
C LEU A 7 29.20 9.35 9.83
N ILE A 8 28.44 10.30 9.29
CA ILE A 8 28.65 10.90 7.96
C ILE A 8 29.37 12.25 8.06
N GLN A 9 29.20 12.99 9.16
CA GLN A 9 29.85 14.27 9.44
C GLN A 9 31.37 14.29 9.16
N PRO A 10 32.20 13.35 9.65
CA PRO A 10 33.65 13.39 9.40
C PRO A 10 34.04 13.17 7.93
N LEU A 11 33.17 12.53 7.13
CA LEU A 11 33.35 12.42 5.67
C LEU A 11 32.90 13.68 4.94
N ILE A 12 31.94 14.44 5.49
CA ILE A 12 31.48 15.73 4.95
C ILE A 12 32.55 16.80 5.21
N ASP A 13 33.12 16.82 6.41
CA ASP A 13 34.11 17.81 6.84
C ASP A 13 35.41 17.73 6.01
N GLN A 14 35.76 16.53 5.50
CA GLN A 14 36.91 16.34 4.59
C GLN A 14 36.77 17.04 3.22
N PHE A 15 35.57 17.47 2.85
CA PHE A 15 35.25 18.13 1.58
C PHE A 15 34.67 19.53 1.76
N GLU A 16 34.93 20.21 2.88
CA GLU A 16 34.55 21.61 3.08
C GLU A 16 35.13 22.47 1.93
N GLY A 17 34.24 23.05 1.11
CA GLY A 17 34.59 23.94 -0.02
C GLY A 17 34.05 23.53 -1.39
N HIS A 18 33.61 22.27 -1.58
CA HIS A 18 33.04 21.81 -2.86
C HIS A 18 31.70 21.07 -2.70
N PRO A 19 30.58 21.80 -2.52
CA PRO A 19 29.24 21.22 -2.32
C PRO A 19 28.80 20.24 -3.42
N TYR A 20 29.22 20.50 -4.66
CA TYR A 20 28.93 19.63 -5.80
C TYR A 20 29.66 18.27 -5.73
N LEU A 21 30.89 18.24 -5.19
CA LEU A 21 31.64 16.98 -4.98
C LEU A 21 31.01 16.15 -3.87
N GLN A 22 30.58 16.78 -2.76
CA GLN A 22 29.87 16.10 -1.68
C GLN A 22 28.57 15.46 -2.17
N ALA A 23 27.76 16.21 -2.93
CA ALA A 23 26.53 15.67 -3.53
C ALA A 23 26.82 14.50 -4.47
N GLY A 24 27.88 14.59 -5.29
CA GLY A 24 28.32 13.50 -6.16
C GLY A 24 28.69 12.23 -5.38
N VAL A 25 29.47 12.35 -4.31
CA VAL A 25 29.84 11.22 -3.44
C VAL A 25 28.60 10.57 -2.81
N VAL A 26 27.63 11.36 -2.35
CA VAL A 26 26.38 10.83 -1.79
C VAL A 26 25.54 10.10 -2.84
N VAL A 27 25.43 10.63 -4.06
CA VAL A 27 24.70 9.96 -5.16
C VAL A 27 25.36 8.63 -5.51
N VAL A 28 26.69 8.61 -5.67
CA VAL A 28 27.45 7.40 -5.98
C VAL A 28 27.35 6.39 -4.84
N GLY A 29 27.53 6.84 -3.60
CA GLY A 29 27.40 6.00 -2.40
C GLY A 29 26.00 5.40 -2.27
N THR A 30 24.97 6.18 -2.54
CA THR A 30 23.58 5.71 -2.57
C THR A 30 23.36 4.68 -3.66
N PHE A 31 23.89 4.90 -4.86
CA PHE A 31 23.76 3.94 -5.95
C PHE A 31 24.44 2.61 -5.62
N ILE A 32 25.63 2.64 -5.01
CA ILE A 32 26.33 1.46 -4.52
C ILE A 32 25.51 0.76 -3.43
N LEU A 33 25.02 1.51 -2.44
CA LEU A 33 24.17 0.97 -1.37
C LEU A 33 22.89 0.34 -1.93
N ALA A 34 22.23 1.00 -2.88
CA ALA A 34 21.04 0.48 -3.55
C ALA A 34 21.33 -0.80 -4.33
N ARG A 35 22.47 -0.87 -5.01
CA ARG A 35 22.90 -2.06 -5.74
C ARG A 35 23.21 -3.22 -4.78
N THR A 36 23.91 -2.95 -3.69
CA THR A 36 24.25 -3.93 -2.65
C THR A 36 22.99 -4.40 -1.92
N PHE A 37 22.07 -3.49 -1.59
CA PHE A 37 20.78 -3.82 -0.99
C PHE A 37 19.94 -4.68 -1.93
N ALA A 38 19.90 -4.35 -3.23
CA ALA A 38 19.23 -5.17 -4.23
C ALA A 38 19.83 -6.58 -4.31
N TRP A 39 21.15 -6.71 -4.20
CA TRP A 39 21.84 -7.99 -4.15
C TRP A 39 21.53 -8.75 -2.85
N LEU A 40 21.52 -8.06 -1.70
CA LEU A 40 21.19 -8.62 -0.40
C LEU A 40 19.74 -9.11 -0.35
N LEU A 41 18.79 -8.35 -0.90
CA LEU A 41 17.39 -8.78 -1.01
C LEU A 41 17.27 -10.08 -1.78
N VAL A 42 18.01 -10.24 -2.89
CA VAL A 42 18.04 -11.50 -3.64
C VAL A 42 18.75 -12.61 -2.86
N LEU A 43 19.82 -12.29 -2.12
CA LEU A 43 20.54 -13.27 -1.31
C LEU A 43 19.67 -13.81 -0.17
N LEU A 44 19.02 -12.91 0.58
CA LEU A 44 18.05 -13.25 1.62
C LEU A 44 16.90 -14.05 1.02
N PHE A 45 16.38 -13.60 -0.13
CA PHE A 45 15.31 -14.31 -0.82
C PHE A 45 15.72 -15.75 -1.18
N LYS A 46 16.87 -15.98 -1.82
CA LYS A 46 17.37 -17.33 -2.14
C LYS A 46 17.56 -18.21 -0.89
N ALA A 47 17.97 -17.62 0.23
CA ALA A 47 18.08 -18.35 1.49
C ALA A 47 16.70 -18.79 2.02
N PHE A 48 15.68 -17.94 1.89
CA PHE A 48 14.32 -18.22 2.36
C PHE A 48 13.51 -19.12 1.39
N THR A 49 13.65 -18.97 0.08
CA THR A 49 12.90 -19.77 -0.91
C THR A 49 13.40 -21.18 -1.10
N SER A 50 14.57 -21.54 -0.58
CA SER A 50 14.96 -22.95 -0.45
C SER A 50 14.00 -23.77 0.44
N ARG A 51 13.09 -23.11 1.19
CA ARG A 51 12.11 -23.76 2.07
C ARG A 51 10.64 -23.61 1.64
N THR A 52 10.27 -22.76 0.68
CA THR A 52 8.87 -22.57 0.24
C THR A 52 8.61 -23.10 -1.18
N ARG A 53 7.48 -23.79 -1.38
CA ARG A 53 7.09 -24.48 -2.63
C ARG A 53 6.14 -23.66 -3.54
N THR A 54 5.95 -22.37 -3.30
CA THR A 54 4.81 -21.63 -3.89
C THR A 54 5.28 -20.57 -4.88
N ALA A 55 4.99 -20.76 -6.17
CA ALA A 55 5.36 -19.86 -7.28
C ALA A 55 4.83 -18.40 -7.16
N LEU A 56 3.95 -18.12 -6.18
CA LEU A 56 3.51 -16.75 -5.90
C LEU A 56 4.59 -15.91 -5.24
N ASP A 57 5.33 -16.52 -4.32
CA ASP A 57 6.30 -15.80 -3.52
C ASP A 57 7.35 -15.23 -4.49
N ASP A 58 7.86 -16.06 -5.40
CA ASP A 58 8.79 -15.65 -6.46
C ASP A 58 8.34 -14.41 -7.23
N VAL A 59 7.10 -14.39 -7.73
CA VAL A 59 6.56 -13.24 -8.49
C VAL A 59 6.43 -11.99 -7.62
N VAL A 60 5.91 -12.12 -6.39
CA VAL A 60 5.73 -10.98 -5.48
C VAL A 60 7.08 -10.39 -5.07
N PHE A 61 8.07 -11.24 -4.78
CA PHE A 61 9.40 -10.79 -4.39
C PHE A 61 10.16 -10.11 -5.54
N GLU A 62 10.03 -10.62 -6.76
CA GLU A 62 10.57 -9.94 -7.94
C GLU A 62 9.98 -8.53 -8.10
N TRP A 63 8.68 -8.38 -7.90
CA TRP A 63 8.01 -7.08 -7.96
C TRP A 63 8.33 -6.19 -6.76
N LEU A 64 8.57 -6.73 -5.57
CA LEU A 64 8.91 -5.98 -4.36
C LEU A 64 10.32 -5.39 -4.40
N ARG A 65 11.22 -6.02 -5.15
CA ARG A 65 12.60 -5.52 -5.33
C ARG A 65 12.61 -4.10 -5.90
N THR A 66 11.77 -3.82 -6.90
CA THR A 66 11.71 -2.52 -7.57
C THR A 66 11.35 -1.37 -6.62
N PRO A 67 10.19 -1.34 -5.92
CA PRO A 67 9.84 -0.28 -4.98
C PRO A 67 10.88 -0.10 -3.88
N LEU A 68 11.43 -1.20 -3.35
CA LEU A 68 12.47 -1.14 -2.32
C LEU A 68 13.74 -0.44 -2.82
N VAL A 69 14.26 -0.81 -3.99
CA VAL A 69 15.45 -0.16 -4.56
C VAL A 69 15.15 1.31 -4.89
N TYR A 70 13.98 1.60 -5.45
CA TYR A 70 13.57 2.98 -5.73
C TYR A 70 13.49 3.83 -4.46
N THR A 71 12.94 3.32 -3.35
CA THR A 71 12.90 4.07 -2.08
C THR A 71 14.29 4.42 -1.57
N LEU A 72 15.24 3.50 -1.70
CA LEU A 72 16.62 3.72 -1.26
C LEU A 72 17.35 4.74 -2.16
N LEU A 73 17.13 4.68 -3.47
CA LEU A 73 17.64 5.68 -4.43
C LEU A 73 17.02 7.06 -4.17
N MET A 74 15.71 7.13 -3.98
CA MET A 74 14.98 8.37 -3.66
C MET A 74 15.49 8.98 -2.35
N PHE A 75 15.73 8.16 -1.33
CA PHE A 75 16.27 8.60 -0.05
C PHE A 75 17.65 9.24 -0.22
N GLY A 76 18.57 8.60 -0.94
CA GLY A 76 19.88 9.19 -1.16
C GLY A 76 19.88 10.42 -2.06
N LEU A 77 18.99 10.49 -3.05
CA LEU A 77 18.80 11.71 -3.84
C LEU A 77 18.21 12.85 -3.01
N SER A 78 17.31 12.54 -2.07
CA SER A 78 16.78 13.51 -1.10
C SER A 78 17.85 14.01 -0.11
N LEU A 79 18.87 13.20 0.19
CA LEU A 79 20.03 13.64 0.97
C LEU A 79 20.98 14.51 0.12
N ALA A 80 21.25 14.12 -1.13
CA ALA A 80 22.11 14.87 -2.04
C ALA A 80 21.55 16.28 -2.33
N THR A 81 20.23 16.41 -2.49
CA THR A 81 19.57 17.72 -2.69
C THR A 81 19.73 18.66 -1.51
N ARG A 82 19.90 18.15 -0.28
CA ARG A 82 20.18 18.97 0.92
C ARG A 82 21.62 19.47 1.01
N LEU A 83 22.54 18.82 0.30
CA LEU A 83 23.97 19.20 0.25
C LEU A 83 24.25 20.22 -0.86
N LEU A 84 23.37 20.29 -1.87
CA LEU A 84 23.48 21.30 -2.92
C LEU A 84 23.11 22.68 -2.37
N PRO A 85 23.80 23.76 -2.80
CA PRO A 85 23.50 25.14 -2.42
C PRO A 85 22.28 25.67 -3.19
N VAL A 86 21.19 24.91 -3.21
CA VAL A 86 19.91 25.28 -3.82
C VAL A 86 19.03 25.97 -2.77
N SER A 87 18.10 26.83 -3.22
CA SER A 87 17.18 27.48 -2.30
C SER A 87 16.32 26.43 -1.56
N ALA A 88 16.01 26.66 -0.29
CA ALA A 88 15.23 25.74 0.54
C ALA A 88 13.86 25.40 -0.09
N HIS A 89 13.27 26.36 -0.82
CA HIS A 89 12.01 26.17 -1.53
C HIS A 89 12.17 25.18 -2.71
N LEU A 90 13.21 25.33 -3.53
CA LEU A 90 13.47 24.41 -4.64
C LEU A 90 13.83 23.01 -4.13
N ALA A 91 14.62 22.92 -3.06
CA ALA A 91 14.96 21.64 -2.44
C ALA A 91 13.70 20.92 -1.93
N GLY A 92 12.78 21.65 -1.27
CA GLY A 92 11.51 21.10 -0.81
C GLY A 92 10.67 20.54 -1.96
N ILE A 93 10.49 21.30 -3.03
CA ILE A 93 9.73 20.87 -4.22
C ILE A 93 10.37 19.62 -4.84
N LEU A 94 11.69 19.60 -5.02
CA LEU A 94 12.39 18.43 -5.57
C LEU A 94 12.18 17.19 -4.70
N ILE A 95 12.30 17.32 -3.38
CA ILE A 95 12.08 16.21 -2.45
C ILE A 95 10.62 15.73 -2.52
N SER A 96 9.63 16.63 -2.55
CA SER A 96 8.22 16.26 -2.66
C SER A 96 7.90 15.55 -3.99
N ILE A 97 8.51 15.96 -5.10
CA ILE A 97 8.39 15.27 -6.40
C ILE A 97 8.96 13.85 -6.31
N LEU A 98 10.16 13.69 -5.76
CA LEU A 98 10.80 12.39 -5.58
C LEU A 98 9.94 11.46 -4.70
N GLN A 99 9.46 11.97 -3.56
CA GLN A 99 8.58 11.20 -2.67
C GLN A 99 7.26 10.82 -3.36
N THR A 100 6.68 11.71 -4.16
CA THR A 100 5.46 11.43 -4.94
C THR A 100 5.70 10.29 -5.94
N LEU A 101 6.82 10.30 -6.66
CA LEU A 101 7.19 9.19 -7.55
C LEU A 101 7.33 7.87 -6.77
N GLY A 102 7.94 7.92 -5.57
CA GLY A 102 8.04 6.76 -4.68
C GLY A 102 6.67 6.19 -4.31
N VAL A 103 5.71 7.04 -3.93
CA VAL A 103 4.34 6.63 -3.63
C VAL A 103 3.69 5.96 -4.84
N VAL A 104 3.84 6.52 -6.05
CA VAL A 104 3.30 5.93 -7.28
C VAL A 104 3.88 4.54 -7.54
N VAL A 105 5.19 4.35 -7.35
CA VAL A 105 5.83 3.02 -7.52
C VAL A 105 5.24 2.01 -6.52
N TRP A 106 5.01 2.41 -5.26
CA TRP A 106 4.37 1.56 -4.27
C TRP A 106 2.90 1.27 -4.59
N MET A 107 2.14 2.25 -5.07
CA MET A 107 0.75 2.04 -5.50
C MET A 107 0.69 0.99 -6.62
N VAL A 108 1.55 1.11 -7.63
CA VAL A 108 1.63 0.13 -8.72
C VAL A 108 1.95 -1.25 -8.18
N PHE A 109 2.92 -1.37 -7.26
CA PHE A 109 3.24 -2.64 -6.60
C PHE A 109 2.02 -3.25 -5.90
N PHE A 110 1.32 -2.48 -5.04
CA PHE A 110 0.16 -2.98 -4.31
C PHE A 110 -1.00 -3.38 -5.24
N VAL A 111 -1.23 -2.66 -6.34
CA VAL A 111 -2.25 -3.04 -7.33
C VAL A 111 -1.90 -4.38 -7.98
N HIS A 112 -0.64 -4.60 -8.36
CA HIS A 112 -0.21 -5.85 -8.98
C HIS A 112 -0.29 -7.02 -8.01
N VAL A 113 0.20 -6.85 -6.77
CA VAL A 113 0.14 -7.89 -5.73
C VAL A 113 -1.30 -8.23 -5.40
N THR A 114 -2.17 -7.25 -5.22
CA THR A 114 -3.58 -7.49 -4.90
C THR A 114 -4.29 -8.19 -6.06
N LYS A 115 -4.02 -7.79 -7.31
CA LYS A 115 -4.58 -8.47 -8.49
C LYS A 115 -4.14 -9.93 -8.55
N LEU A 116 -2.85 -10.21 -8.32
CA LEU A 116 -2.31 -11.57 -8.32
C LEU A 116 -2.97 -12.42 -7.22
N PHE A 117 -3.05 -11.87 -5.99
CA PHE A 117 -3.67 -12.53 -4.85
C PHE A 117 -5.15 -12.85 -5.11
N LEU A 118 -5.93 -11.86 -5.53
CA LEU A 118 -7.37 -12.03 -5.79
C LEU A 118 -7.65 -13.03 -6.93
N THR A 119 -6.82 -13.04 -7.99
CA THR A 119 -6.99 -13.98 -9.10
C THR A 119 -6.75 -15.41 -8.64
N ARG A 120 -5.69 -15.64 -7.86
CA ARG A 120 -5.40 -16.98 -7.35
C ARG A 120 -6.47 -17.48 -6.37
N GLN A 121 -7.01 -16.60 -5.54
CA GLN A 121 -8.13 -16.97 -4.67
C GLN A 121 -9.39 -17.28 -5.48
N ALA A 122 -9.64 -16.57 -6.58
CA ALA A 122 -10.75 -16.86 -7.49
C ALA A 122 -10.62 -18.21 -8.20
N ASP A 123 -9.39 -18.61 -8.55
CA ASP A 123 -9.12 -19.91 -9.19
C ASP A 123 -9.13 -21.08 -8.18
N ASN A 124 -8.93 -20.78 -6.88
CA ASN A 124 -8.94 -21.76 -5.80
C ASN A 124 -10.19 -21.59 -4.91
N THR A 125 -11.35 -21.92 -5.47
CA THR A 125 -12.68 -21.75 -4.84
C THR A 125 -12.84 -22.46 -3.49
N GLN A 126 -11.98 -23.43 -3.15
CA GLN A 126 -12.00 -24.13 -1.86
C GLN A 126 -11.51 -23.26 -0.69
N ALA A 127 -10.69 -22.24 -0.95
CA ALA A 127 -10.10 -21.42 0.11
C ALA A 127 -10.99 -20.24 0.54
N LEU A 128 -11.68 -19.59 -0.41
CA LEU A 128 -12.59 -18.48 -0.17
C LEU A 128 -13.81 -18.58 -1.10
N PRO A 129 -14.90 -19.23 -0.67
CA PRO A 129 -16.06 -19.49 -1.53
C PRO A 129 -16.74 -18.21 -2.05
N PHE A 130 -16.48 -17.05 -1.43
CA PHE A 130 -17.03 -15.76 -1.87
C PHE A 130 -16.20 -15.06 -2.96
N ILE A 131 -14.92 -15.43 -3.12
CA ILE A 131 -14.05 -14.89 -4.17
C ILE A 131 -14.03 -15.92 -5.30
N GLN A 132 -14.87 -15.69 -6.30
CA GLN A 132 -15.03 -16.52 -7.48
C GLN A 132 -14.78 -15.66 -8.73
N PRO A 133 -14.56 -16.26 -9.92
CA PRO A 133 -14.36 -15.49 -11.15
C PRO A 133 -15.47 -14.46 -11.42
N ALA A 134 -16.71 -14.76 -11.03
CA ALA A 134 -17.85 -13.86 -11.16
C ALA A 134 -17.81 -12.64 -10.22
N THR A 135 -17.27 -12.79 -9.01
CA THR A 135 -17.18 -11.72 -8.00
C THR A 135 -15.84 -10.99 -8.01
N LEU A 136 -14.83 -11.55 -8.69
CA LEU A 136 -13.47 -11.02 -8.80
C LEU A 136 -13.41 -9.54 -9.24
N PRO A 137 -14.21 -9.05 -10.22
CA PRO A 137 -14.20 -7.65 -10.59
C PRO A 137 -14.57 -6.71 -9.43
N LEU A 138 -15.51 -7.10 -8.56
CA LEU A 138 -15.94 -6.31 -7.41
C LEU A 138 -14.77 -6.12 -6.43
N PHE A 139 -14.12 -7.21 -6.03
CA PHE A 139 -12.99 -7.16 -5.10
C PHE A 139 -11.80 -6.38 -5.68
N ARG A 140 -11.52 -6.54 -6.98
CA ARG A 140 -10.46 -5.77 -7.65
C ARG A 140 -10.75 -4.27 -7.65
N ASN A 141 -12.00 -3.87 -7.94
CA ASN A 141 -12.39 -2.47 -7.94
C ASN A 141 -12.32 -1.85 -6.54
N VAL A 142 -12.81 -2.57 -5.52
CA VAL A 142 -12.73 -2.11 -4.12
C VAL A 142 -11.28 -1.95 -3.69
N ALA A 143 -10.43 -2.94 -3.95
CA ALA A 143 -9.00 -2.85 -3.62
C ALA A 143 -8.31 -1.69 -4.36
N PHE A 144 -8.61 -1.50 -5.65
CA PHE A 144 -8.06 -0.39 -6.42
C PHE A 144 -8.46 0.97 -5.84
N ILE A 145 -9.73 1.16 -5.50
CA ILE A 145 -10.22 2.39 -4.86
C ILE A 145 -9.48 2.65 -3.54
N LEU A 146 -9.34 1.63 -2.70
CA LEU A 146 -8.64 1.76 -1.41
C LEU A 146 -7.16 2.15 -1.60
N ILE A 147 -6.46 1.51 -2.54
CA ILE A 147 -5.05 1.82 -2.83
C ILE A 147 -4.91 3.26 -3.36
N VAL A 148 -5.81 3.70 -4.26
CA VAL A 148 -5.79 5.06 -4.81
C VAL A 148 -6.07 6.09 -3.73
N VAL A 149 -7.09 5.89 -2.90
CA VAL A 149 -7.42 6.82 -1.80
C VAL A 149 -6.27 6.92 -0.80
N ALA A 150 -5.68 5.79 -0.40
CA ALA A 150 -4.52 5.77 0.48
C ALA A 150 -3.29 6.45 -0.15
N GLY A 151 -3.04 6.20 -1.44
CA GLY A 151 -1.94 6.83 -2.17
C GLY A 151 -2.10 8.34 -2.31
N LEU A 152 -3.29 8.81 -2.68
CA LEU A 152 -3.63 10.24 -2.71
C LEU A 152 -3.45 10.89 -1.35
N TYR A 153 -3.80 10.16 -0.28
CA TYR A 153 -3.60 10.65 1.08
C TYR A 153 -2.13 10.95 1.38
N VAL A 154 -1.26 9.98 1.09
CA VAL A 154 0.19 10.15 1.31
C VAL A 154 0.74 11.27 0.42
N ILE A 155 0.30 11.38 -0.84
CA ILE A 155 0.73 12.44 -1.75
C ILE A 155 0.35 13.81 -1.17
N PHE A 156 -0.89 14.06 -0.80
CA PHE A 156 -1.28 15.37 -0.25
C PHE A 156 -0.52 15.70 1.03
N SER A 157 -0.25 14.71 1.89
CA SER A 157 0.61 14.88 3.06
C SER A 157 2.05 15.29 2.70
N ILE A 158 2.63 14.75 1.62
CA ILE A 158 3.97 15.13 1.12
C ILE A 158 4.01 16.59 0.66
N TRP A 159 2.91 17.08 0.08
CA TRP A 159 2.79 18.46 -0.40
C TRP A 159 2.32 19.44 0.68
N GLY A 160 2.12 18.98 1.92
CA GLY A 160 1.63 19.81 3.02
C GLY A 160 0.19 20.31 2.82
N ILE A 161 -0.59 19.63 1.99
CA ILE A 161 -1.99 19.97 1.73
C ILE A 161 -2.83 19.36 2.85
N ASP A 162 -3.61 20.19 3.55
CA ASP A 162 -4.55 19.71 4.56
C ASP A 162 -5.65 18.87 3.93
N MET A 163 -5.76 17.63 4.41
CA MET A 163 -6.73 16.66 3.93
C MET A 163 -8.01 16.62 4.74
N THR A 164 -8.14 17.42 5.79
CA THR A 164 -9.30 17.42 6.69
C THR A 164 -10.60 17.61 5.92
N ALA A 165 -10.65 18.56 4.97
CA ALA A 165 -11.83 18.78 4.14
C ALA A 165 -12.14 17.61 3.19
N TRP A 166 -11.10 16.97 2.63
CA TRP A 166 -11.24 15.79 1.78
C TRP A 166 -11.74 14.58 2.57
N MET A 167 -11.20 14.35 3.78
CA MET A 167 -11.63 13.29 4.69
C MET A 167 -13.06 13.51 5.17
N ALA A 168 -13.44 14.74 5.49
CA ALA A 168 -14.82 15.08 5.84
C ALA A 168 -15.77 14.74 4.67
N SER A 169 -15.39 15.09 3.44
CA SER A 169 -16.18 14.79 2.23
C SER A 169 -16.28 13.29 1.96
N ALA A 170 -15.18 12.55 2.13
CA ALA A 170 -15.17 11.08 2.03
C ALA A 170 -16.07 10.44 3.11
N GLY A 171 -16.14 11.04 4.31
CA GLY A 171 -17.06 10.63 5.36
C GLY A 171 -18.53 10.75 4.95
N ILE A 172 -18.93 11.88 4.35
CA ILE A 172 -20.30 12.07 3.82
C ILE A 172 -20.61 11.05 2.71
N LEU A 173 -19.67 10.81 1.81
CA LEU A 173 -19.82 9.78 0.77
C LEU A 173 -19.97 8.38 1.39
N GLY A 174 -19.19 8.07 2.43
CA GLY A 174 -19.28 6.81 3.17
C GLY A 174 -20.65 6.62 3.82
N ILE A 175 -21.22 7.69 4.38
CA ILE A 175 -22.59 7.69 4.93
C ILE A 175 -23.62 7.39 3.82
N ALA A 176 -23.51 8.02 2.66
CA ALA A 176 -24.42 7.78 1.53
C ALA A 176 -24.36 6.31 1.05
N VAL A 177 -23.15 5.75 0.91
CA VAL A 177 -22.96 4.33 0.58
C VAL A 177 -23.53 3.42 1.67
N GLY A 178 -23.33 3.78 2.94
CA GLY A 178 -23.90 3.05 4.08
C GLY A 178 -25.43 3.05 4.08
N PHE A 179 -26.06 4.17 3.76
CA PHE A 179 -27.51 4.24 3.58
C PHE A 179 -27.99 3.38 2.43
N ALA A 180 -27.28 3.34 1.30
CA ALA A 180 -27.61 2.47 0.18
C ALA A 180 -27.49 0.98 0.53
N ALA A 181 -26.58 0.61 1.45
CA ALA A 181 -26.39 -0.75 1.93
C ALA A 181 -27.28 -1.15 3.12
N LYS A 182 -28.09 -0.22 3.64
CA LYS A 182 -28.84 -0.38 4.90
C LYS A 182 -29.70 -1.64 4.92
N ASP A 183 -30.52 -1.86 3.90
CA ASP A 183 -31.48 -2.99 3.88
C ASP A 183 -30.75 -4.34 3.76
N THR A 184 -29.68 -4.39 2.97
CA THR A 184 -28.83 -5.58 2.86
C THR A 184 -28.19 -5.94 4.20
N LEU A 185 -27.66 -4.94 4.92
CA LEU A 185 -27.08 -5.15 6.24
C LEU A 185 -28.15 -5.56 7.27
N ALA A 186 -29.34 -4.96 7.23
CA ALA A 186 -30.46 -5.34 8.08
C ALA A 186 -30.84 -6.81 7.88
N ASN A 187 -30.97 -7.25 6.62
CA ASN A 187 -31.28 -8.66 6.30
C ASN A 187 -30.17 -9.62 6.74
N LEU A 188 -28.89 -9.22 6.63
CA LEU A 188 -27.77 -10.01 7.13
C LEU A 188 -27.86 -10.19 8.65
N PHE A 189 -28.10 -9.11 9.40
CA PHE A 189 -28.24 -9.18 10.86
C PHE A 189 -29.46 -10.01 11.26
N SER A 190 -30.59 -9.87 10.58
CA SER A 190 -31.77 -10.72 10.79
C SER A 190 -31.43 -12.19 10.62
N GLY A 191 -30.70 -12.55 9.56
CA GLY A 191 -30.23 -13.92 9.34
C GLY A 191 -29.32 -14.43 10.45
N VAL A 192 -28.39 -13.61 10.93
CA VAL A 192 -27.51 -13.96 12.06
C VAL A 192 -28.32 -14.18 13.35
N PHE A 193 -29.30 -13.31 13.65
CA PHE A 193 -30.15 -13.46 14.84
C PHE A 193 -31.05 -14.69 14.76
N ILE A 194 -31.62 -14.98 13.58
CA ILE A 194 -32.41 -16.21 13.37
C ILE A 194 -31.55 -17.45 13.65
N LEU A 195 -30.31 -17.48 13.19
CA LEU A 195 -29.40 -18.60 13.43
C LEU A 195 -28.94 -18.71 14.89
N ALA A 196 -28.76 -17.57 15.56
CA ALA A 196 -28.31 -17.53 16.96
C ALA A 196 -29.41 -17.94 17.93
N ASP A 197 -30.62 -17.39 17.75
CA ASP A 197 -31.74 -17.58 18.68
C ASP A 197 -32.61 -18.77 18.30
N MET A 198 -32.48 -19.28 17.06
CA MET A 198 -33.27 -20.37 16.49
C MET A 198 -34.76 -20.31 16.91
N PRO A 199 -35.47 -19.20 16.65
CA PRO A 199 -36.85 -19.00 17.14
C PRO A 199 -37.84 -20.00 16.54
N TYR A 200 -37.46 -20.68 15.46
CA TYR A 200 -38.20 -21.74 14.79
C TYR A 200 -37.21 -22.74 14.17
N LYS A 201 -37.69 -23.96 13.90
CA LYS A 201 -36.92 -25.07 13.33
C LYS A 201 -37.42 -25.46 11.95
N ILE A 202 -36.59 -26.20 11.22
CA ILE A 202 -36.97 -26.77 9.92
C ILE A 202 -38.16 -27.72 10.12
N GLY A 203 -39.27 -27.42 9.46
CA GLY A 203 -40.53 -28.17 9.56
C GLY A 203 -41.61 -27.49 10.40
N ASP A 204 -41.28 -26.39 11.09
CA ASP A 204 -42.28 -25.61 11.84
C ASP A 204 -43.14 -24.78 10.87
N TYR A 205 -44.45 -24.73 11.12
CA TYR A 205 -45.37 -23.83 10.43
C TYR A 205 -45.27 -22.43 11.05
N VAL A 206 -44.96 -21.44 10.24
CA VAL A 206 -44.76 -20.05 10.68
C VAL A 206 -45.71 -19.10 9.96
N VAL A 207 -46.14 -18.07 10.69
CA VAL A 207 -46.97 -16.99 10.16
C VAL A 207 -46.20 -15.70 10.33
N LEU A 208 -45.91 -15.02 9.23
CA LEU A 208 -45.20 -13.75 9.23
C LEU A 208 -46.17 -12.59 9.41
N ASP A 209 -45.69 -11.48 9.95
CA ASP A 209 -46.47 -10.24 10.13
C ASP A 209 -46.97 -9.67 8.77
N SER A 210 -46.31 -10.04 7.67
CA SER A 210 -46.73 -9.72 6.30
C SER A 210 -48.01 -10.46 5.85
N GLY A 211 -48.45 -11.46 6.61
CA GLY A 211 -49.60 -12.32 6.28
C GLY A 211 -49.26 -13.57 5.48
N GLU A 212 -47.98 -13.76 5.12
CA GLU A 212 -47.48 -15.00 4.53
C GLU A 212 -47.44 -16.12 5.60
N ARG A 213 -47.88 -17.33 5.23
CA ARG A 213 -48.01 -18.47 6.14
C ARG A 213 -47.65 -19.78 5.45
N GLY A 214 -46.85 -20.62 6.09
CA GLY A 214 -46.33 -21.87 5.53
C GLY A 214 -45.52 -22.68 6.53
#